data_AF-A0A1H3H8F4-F1
#
_entry.id   AF-A0A1H3H8F4-F1
#
_cell.length_a   1.000
_cell.length_b   1.000
_cell.length_c   1.000
_cell.angle_alpha   90.00
_cell.angle_beta   90.00
_cell.angle_gamma   90.00
#
_symmetry.space_group_name_H-M   'P 1'
#
loop_
_entity.id
_entity.type
_entity.pdbx_description
1 polymer ?
#
loop_
_entity_poly.entity_id
_entity_poly.type
_entity_poly.pdbx_seq_one_letter_code
_entity_poly.pdbx_strand_id
1 'polypeptide(L)' 'MSEFVTALQGRIQGAQEKLAAAREAEHDYEIYLHIARIKDLLDTAERVGVDTSGWIDPAELATAESRG' A
#
# COMPACT_ATOMS: atom_id res chain seq x y z
N MET A 1 4.16 -20.84 7.77
CA MET A 1 4.53 -19.52 7.19
C MET A 1 3.29 -18.98 6.45
N SER A 2 2.17 -18.78 7.17
CA SER A 2 0.85 -18.46 6.59
C SER A 2 0.18 -17.26 7.26
N GLU A 3 0.11 -17.24 8.59
CA GLU A 3 -0.63 -16.17 9.29
C GLU A 3 0.01 -14.79 9.11
N PHE A 4 1.35 -14.72 9.07
CA PHE A 4 2.06 -13.47 8.80
C PHE A 4 1.77 -12.94 7.40
N VAL A 5 1.82 -13.81 6.39
CA VAL A 5 1.57 -13.45 4.98
C VAL A 5 0.11 -13.01 4.82
N THR A 6 -0.83 -13.75 5.39
CA THR A 6 -2.26 -13.40 5.39
C THR A 6 -2.53 -12.08 6.11
N ALA A 7 -1.91 -11.86 7.27
CA ALA A 7 -2.02 -10.60 8.00
C ALA A 7 -1.41 -9.44 7.22
N LEU A 8 -0.27 -9.65 6.56
CA LEU A 8 0.38 -8.63 5.74
C LEU A 8 -0.48 -8.27 4.53
N GLN A 9 -0.99 -9.27 3.81
CA GLN A 9 -1.89 -9.08 2.68
C GLN A 9 -3.16 -8.34 3.11
N GLY A 10 -3.78 -8.71 4.23
CA GLY A 10 -4.96 -8.01 4.75
C GLY A 10 -4.67 -6.55 5.15
N ARG A 11 -3.47 -6.26 5.67
CA ARG A 11 -3.05 -4.88 5.98
C ARG A 11 -2.81 -4.06 4.71
N ILE A 12 -2.26 -4.68 3.67
CA ILE A 12 -2.05 -4.03 2.37
C ILE A 12 -3.41 -3.73 1.72
N GLN A 13 -4.31 -4.72 1.66
CA GLN A 13 -5.67 -4.54 1.14
C GLN A 13 -6.43 -3.43 1.88
N GLY A 14 -6.43 -3.46 3.21
CA GLY A 14 -7.11 -2.42 3.99
C GLY A 14 -6.49 -1.02 3.84
N ALA A 15 -5.20 -0.92 3.48
CA ALA A 15 -4.57 0.35 3.16
C ALA A 15 -4.94 0.83 1.74
N GLN A 16 -5.09 -0.09 0.78
CA GLN A 16 -5.57 0.19 -0.58
C GLN A 16 -7.03 0.68 -0.57
N GLU A 17 -7.91 0.04 0.19
CA GLU A 17 -9.31 0.49 0.33
C GLU A 17 -9.40 1.91 0.89
N LYS A 18 -8.56 2.23 1.88
CA LYS A 18 -8.50 3.59 2.45
C LYS A 18 -7.88 4.59 1.48
N LEU A 19 -6.89 4.19 0.70
CA LEU A 19 -6.32 5.01 -0.37
C LEU A 19 -7.39 5.35 -1.42
N ALA A 20 -8.19 4.37 -1.85
CA ALA A 20 -9.29 4.58 -2.78
C ALA A 20 -10.31 5.56 -2.21
N ALA A 21 -10.74 5.38 -0.96
CA ALA A 21 -11.65 6.31 -0.29
C ALA A 21 -11.07 7.73 -0.16
N ALA A 22 -9.78 7.85 0.17
CA ALA A 22 -9.10 9.15 0.25
C ALA A 22 -8.98 9.83 -1.12
N ARG A 23 -8.81 9.07 -2.21
CA ARG A 23 -8.84 9.59 -3.59
C ARG A 23 -10.20 10.09 -4.00
N GLU A 24 -11.25 9.32 -3.70
CA GLU A 24 -12.63 9.73 -3.97
C GLU A 24 -13.01 11.01 -3.20
N ALA A 25 -12.44 11.20 -2.00
CA ALA A 25 -12.63 12.39 -1.18
C ALA A 25 -11.65 13.55 -1.50
N GLU A 26 -10.73 13.38 -2.45
CA GLU A 26 -9.68 14.36 -2.80
C GLU A 26 -8.83 14.81 -1.58
N HIS A 27 -8.63 13.91 -0.62
CA HIS A 27 -7.86 14.16 0.59
C HIS A 27 -6.36 13.92 0.37
N ASP A 28 -5.68 14.87 -0.28
CA ASP A 28 -4.26 14.79 -0.66
C ASP A 28 -3.33 14.28 0.46
N TYR A 29 -3.56 14.74 1.69
CA TYR A 29 -2.74 14.32 2.84
C TYR A 29 -2.97 12.84 3.22
N GLU A 30 -4.23 12.38 3.19
CA GLU A 30 -4.57 10.98 3.49
C GLU A 30 -4.10 10.04 2.37
N ILE A 31 -4.21 10.48 1.12
CA ILE A 31 -3.64 9.79 -0.06
C ILE A 31 -2.14 9.56 0.16
N TYR A 32 -1.38 10.60 0.51
CA TYR A 32 0.04 10.51 0.78
C TYR A 32 0.34 9.53 1.94
N LEU A 33 -0.39 9.63 3.04
CA LEU A 33 -0.21 8.76 4.21
C LEU A 33 -0.47 7.29 3.87
N HIS A 34 -1.52 7.00 3.10
CA HIS A 34 -1.86 5.63 2.72
C HIS A 34 -0.85 5.06 1.73
N ILE A 35 -0.35 5.86 0.79
CA ILE A 35 0.74 5.43 -0.11
C ILE A 35 2.01 5.13 0.67
N ALA A 36 2.44 6.02 1.57
CA ALA A 36 3.61 5.79 2.41
C ALA A 36 3.46 4.51 3.26
N ARG A 37 2.27 4.31 3.84
CA ARG A 37 1.96 3.13 4.63
C ARG A 37 2.05 1.84 3.82
N ILE A 38 1.58 1.85 2.58
CA ILE A 38 1.66 0.70 1.69
C ILE A 38 3.12 0.39 1.35
N LYS A 39 3.93 1.41 1.03
CA LYS A 39 5.38 1.24 0.77
C LYS A 39 6.08 0.57 1.96
N ASP A 40 5.83 1.01 3.19
CA ASP A 40 6.39 0.37 4.40
C ASP A 40 6.03 -1.11 4.54
N LEU A 41 4.80 -1.48 4.17
CA LEU A 41 4.33 -2.87 4.24
C LEU A 41 4.99 -3.73 3.15
N LEU A 42 5.20 -3.19 1.95
CA LEU A 42 5.92 -3.85 0.87
C LEU A 42 7.40 -4.05 1.22
N ASP A 43 8.06 -3.01 1.78
CA ASP A 43 9.44 -3.11 2.28
C ASP A 43 9.55 -4.19 3.37
N THR A 44 8.54 -4.29 4.24
CA THR A 44 8.49 -5.35 5.26
C THR A 44 8.37 -6.72 4.62
N ALA A 45 7.56 -6.86 3.57
CA ALA A 45 7.40 -8.11 2.82
C ALA A 45 8.73 -8.53 2.15
N GLU A 46 9.41 -7.60 1.50
CA GLU A 46 10.69 -7.85 0.84
C GLU A 46 11.74 -8.32 1.84
N ARG A 47 11.84 -7.67 3.01
CA ARG A 47 12.79 -8.03 4.07
C ARG A 47 12.61 -9.46 4.60
N VAL A 48 11.39 -9.98 4.55
CA VAL A 48 11.10 -11.35 4.99
C VAL A 48 11.02 -12.35 3.82
N GLY A 49 11.33 -11.92 2.60
CA GLY A 49 11.33 -12.76 1.39
C GLY A 49 9.93 -13.14 0.90
N VAL A 50 8.92 -12.31 1.18
CA VAL A 50 7.55 -12.49 0.68
C VAL A 50 7.42 -11.79 -0.68
N ASP A 51 7.07 -12.56 -1.71
CA ASP A 51 6.70 -12.00 -3.01
C ASP A 51 5.32 -11.31 -2.91
N THR A 52 5.31 -10.01 -3.20
CA THR A 52 4.11 -9.17 -3.19
C THR A 52 3.61 -8.86 -4.61
N SER A 53 4.21 -9.49 -5.62
CA SER A 53 3.78 -9.36 -7.01
C SER A 53 2.29 -9.70 -7.14
N GLY A 54 1.49 -8.76 -7.64
CA GLY A 54 0.05 -8.91 -7.81
C GLY A 54 -0.80 -8.59 -6.57
N TRP A 55 -0.20 -8.19 -5.44
CA TRP A 55 -0.97 -7.67 -4.29
C TRP A 55 -1.34 -6.20 -4.48
N ILE A 56 -0.54 -5.48 -5.28
CA ILE A 56 -0.79 -4.08 -5.61
C ILE A 56 -0.55 -3.81 -7.09
N ASP A 57 -1.34 -2.90 -7.65
CA ASP A 57 -1.07 -2.31 -8.95
C ASP A 57 -0.02 -1.19 -8.77
N PRO A 58 1.14 -1.22 -9.43
CA PRO A 58 2.13 -0.15 -9.37
C PRO A 58 1.55 1.25 -9.69
N ALA A 59 0.49 1.33 -10.51
CA ALA A 59 -0.20 2.58 -10.81
C ALA A 59 -0.83 3.22 -9.57
N GLU A 60 -1.24 2.42 -8.57
CA GLU A 60 -1.77 2.89 -7.30
C GLU A 60 -0.73 3.66 -6.48
N LEU A 61 0.56 3.45 -6.72
CA LEU A 61 1.65 4.08 -5.98
C LEU A 61 2.23 5.31 -6.69
N ALA A 62 1.95 5.48 -7.99
CA ALA A 62 2.53 6.53 -8.82
C ALA A 62 2.05 7.97 -8.46
N THR A 63 0.91 8.11 -7.78
CA THR A 63 0.33 9.43 -7.47
C THR A 63 1.16 10.27 -6.50
N ALA A 64 1.98 9.65 -5.64
CA ALA A 64 2.78 10.38 -4.65
C ALA A 64 4.04 11.05 -5.22
N GLU A 65 4.46 10.71 -6.44
CA GLU A 65 5.75 11.16 -7.00
C GLU A 65 5.66 12.50 -7.74
N SER A 66 4.46 13.08 -7.90
CA SER A 66 4.27 14.40 -8.56
C SER A 66 4.53 15.61 -7.65
N ARG A 67 5.24 15.43 -6.53
CA ARG A 67 5.90 16.53 -5.79
C ARG A 67 7.40 16.29 -5.75
N GLY A 68 8.05 16.54 -6.89
CA GLY A 68 9.49 16.75 -7.03
C GLY A 68 9.73 18.04 -7.78
#